data_AF-A0A420T2Y5-F1
#
_entry.id   AF-A0A420T2Y5-F1
#
_cell.length_a   1.000
_cell.length_b   1.000
_cell.length_c   1.000
_cell.angle_alpha   90.00
_cell.angle_beta   90.00
_cell.angle_gamma   90.00
#
_symmetry.space_group_name_H-M   'P 1'
#
loop_
_entity.id
_entity.type
_entity.pdbx_description
1 polymer ?
#
loop_
_entity_poly.entity_id
_entity_poly.type
_entity_poly.pdbx_seq_one_letter_code
_entity_poly.pdbx_strand_id
1 'polypeptide(L)'
;MSQSSALDKHQLVTMINNGSFVLGDLSIDRCPKLETGEVSREVLKQVYTRMVDEVFKTFHLNKTEAMLCFKRCVKKLVRGEPLQATSLDEYNGWNKVKKHLQTAMDLQSRTWDSVCIPAPHLVSIIVLLTIRRVRINSLAEDNQPFARLFGHCHISRWLPIAIKFYEDMHNEPFILRLSRNTIEPILTKKTCDDNEVWVVWTSDPSPSGPRALPAQILEQIKGLETPTDPDVMMAETDVAPVDSNDTGEDEPIFLILTTTRAEAQQSGADVLSKLDQPGVDQASLKLGLDIWLSEPNIRVMPREIKNELFFWCENYSPSWCELIRTSLNDDRETWTLETEVPVDSQLEIPEGDGSDFLRLYGQLANKAFLLKSSYPEEARRLMDRAGNGIKLFADKAHKKEVQVREMEDRLHTIGQQDDQRRANKDDITDLWSLHVQQTGDVPDCLRRLALANCTPEEVQELETAIGANHEDLLL
;
A
#
# COMPACT_ATOMS: atom_id res chain seq x y z
N MET A 1 -1.19 40.38 16.29
CA MET A 1 -0.86 39.25 17.19
C MET A 1 -0.78 39.77 18.61
N SER A 2 -1.78 39.47 19.43
CA SER A 2 -1.80 39.88 20.84
C SER A 2 -0.71 39.11 21.58
N GLN A 3 0.23 39.82 22.22
CA GLN A 3 1.21 39.22 23.11
C GLN A 3 0.46 38.62 24.31
N SER A 4 0.21 37.31 24.25
CA SER A 4 -0.29 36.54 25.40
C SER A 4 0.81 36.58 26.46
N SER A 5 0.60 37.32 27.54
CA SER A 5 1.51 37.30 28.69
C SER A 5 1.70 35.86 29.17
N ALA A 6 2.95 35.45 29.41
CA ALA A 6 3.24 34.15 30.02
C ALA A 6 2.43 33.99 31.31
N LEU A 7 1.77 32.85 31.47
CA LEU A 7 0.99 32.56 32.66
C LEU A 7 1.97 32.39 33.84
N ASP A 8 1.63 32.96 35.00
CA ASP A 8 2.44 32.76 36.21
C ASP A 8 2.51 31.25 36.56
N LYS A 9 3.72 30.72 36.76
CA LYS A 9 3.99 29.30 37.02
C LYS A 9 3.14 28.79 38.19
N HIS A 10 3.01 29.58 39.26
CA HIS A 10 2.23 29.22 40.44
C HIS A 10 0.72 29.10 40.14
N GLN A 11 0.19 29.99 39.29
CA GLN A 11 -1.20 29.91 38.87
C GLN A 11 -1.47 28.65 38.06
N LEU A 12 -0.57 28.28 37.14
CA LEU A 12 -0.72 27.06 36.35
C LEU A 12 -0.68 25.81 37.21
N VAL A 13 0.26 25.71 38.15
CA VAL A 13 0.34 24.58 39.09
C VAL A 13 -0.95 24.47 39.91
N THR A 14 -1.50 25.59 40.34
CA THR A 14 -2.81 25.63 41.03
C THR A 14 -3.94 25.12 40.14
N MET A 15 -3.98 25.55 38.87
CA MET A 15 -4.95 25.09 37.85
C MET A 15 -4.78 23.62 37.48
N ILE A 16 -3.58 23.08 37.56
CA ILE A 16 -3.31 21.66 37.34
C ILE A 16 -3.82 20.84 38.53
N ASN A 17 -3.49 21.27 39.76
CA ASN A 17 -3.88 20.58 40.99
C ASN A 17 -5.39 20.58 41.23
N ASN A 18 -6.10 21.64 40.84
CA ASN A 18 -7.56 21.69 40.93
C ASN A 18 -8.27 21.09 39.70
N GLY A 19 -7.51 20.70 38.66
CA GLY A 19 -8.04 20.13 37.42
C GLY A 19 -8.76 21.12 36.47
N SER A 20 -8.63 22.43 36.68
CA SER A 20 -9.29 23.50 35.90
C SER A 20 -8.51 24.00 34.69
N PHE A 21 -7.33 23.44 34.41
CA PHE A 21 -6.51 23.81 33.26
C PHE A 21 -7.15 23.38 31.92
N VAL A 22 -6.87 24.14 30.85
CA VAL A 22 -7.10 23.69 29.47
C VAL A 22 -5.80 23.21 28.85
N LEU A 23 -5.86 22.25 27.92
CA LEU A 23 -4.65 21.66 27.33
C LEU A 23 -3.76 22.68 26.62
N GLY A 24 -4.34 23.76 26.08
CA GLY A 24 -3.60 24.86 25.48
C GLY A 24 -2.70 25.63 26.47
N ASP A 25 -3.00 25.61 27.78
CA ASP A 25 -2.15 26.23 28.82
C ASP A 25 -0.85 25.46 29.05
N LEU A 26 -0.81 24.19 28.61
CA LEU A 26 0.34 23.33 28.74
C LEU A 26 1.31 23.46 27.57
N SER A 27 1.09 24.35 26.59
CA SER A 27 2.08 24.58 25.53
C SER A 27 3.38 25.17 26.08
N ILE A 28 4.49 25.00 25.37
CA ILE A 28 5.78 25.58 25.79
C ILE A 28 5.70 27.09 25.93
N ASP A 29 4.97 27.77 25.05
CA ASP A 29 4.87 29.23 25.06
C ASP A 29 4.29 29.76 26.37
N ARG A 30 3.40 28.98 27.02
CA ARG A 30 2.76 29.33 28.28
C ARG A 30 3.43 28.68 29.49
N CYS A 31 3.98 27.49 29.31
CA CYS A 31 4.62 26.71 30.35
C CYS A 31 5.88 26.03 29.78
N PRO A 32 7.05 26.72 29.76
CA PRO A 32 8.24 26.14 29.16
C PRO A 32 8.65 24.83 29.82
N LYS A 33 8.80 24.82 31.15
CA LYS A 33 9.08 23.62 31.94
C LYS A 33 8.18 23.59 33.17
N LEU A 34 7.48 22.47 33.37
CA LEU A 34 6.75 22.20 34.60
C LEU A 34 7.59 21.25 35.45
N GLU A 35 8.04 21.73 36.61
CA GLU A 35 8.74 20.89 37.58
C GLU A 35 7.73 19.89 38.18
N THR A 36 7.92 18.61 37.90
CA THR A 36 6.99 17.55 38.35
C THR A 36 7.02 17.35 39.87
N GLY A 37 7.96 17.96 40.59
CA GLY A 37 8.00 17.95 42.06
C GLY A 37 6.87 18.77 42.70
N GLU A 38 6.30 19.74 41.99
CA GLU A 38 5.24 20.63 42.50
C GLU A 38 3.82 20.04 42.33
N VAL A 39 3.69 18.95 41.58
CA VAL A 39 2.41 18.30 41.24
C VAL A 39 2.48 16.82 41.59
N SER A 40 1.48 16.31 42.29
CA SER A 40 1.44 14.88 42.64
C SER A 40 1.45 13.97 41.39
N ARG A 41 1.99 12.76 41.52
CA ARG A 41 2.04 11.78 40.41
C ARG A 41 0.64 11.42 39.90
N GLU A 42 -0.34 11.37 40.79
CA GLU A 42 -1.74 11.09 40.49
C GLU A 42 -2.34 12.19 39.61
N VAL A 43 -2.11 13.46 39.96
CA VAL A 43 -2.56 14.61 39.17
C VAL A 43 -1.85 14.63 37.82
N LEU A 44 -0.53 14.43 37.75
CA LEU A 44 0.20 14.33 36.48
C LEU A 44 -0.35 13.22 35.59
N LYS A 45 -0.65 12.05 36.16
CA LYS A 45 -1.29 10.95 35.42
C LYS A 45 -2.65 11.36 34.85
N GLN A 46 -3.46 12.15 35.57
CA GLN A 46 -4.71 12.68 35.04
C GLN A 46 -4.47 13.68 33.91
N VAL A 47 -3.46 14.55 34.03
CA VAL A 47 -3.06 15.48 32.95
C VAL A 47 -2.70 14.71 31.68
N TYR A 48 -1.84 13.70 31.80
CA TYR A 48 -1.46 12.85 30.65
C TYR A 48 -2.64 12.04 30.11
N THR A 49 -3.57 11.62 30.97
CA THR A 49 -4.81 10.96 30.55
C THR A 49 -5.64 11.88 29.66
N ARG A 50 -5.79 13.16 30.03
CA ARG A 50 -6.48 14.16 29.21
C ARG A 50 -5.76 14.44 27.89
N MET A 51 -4.43 14.47 27.88
CA MET A 51 -3.66 14.62 26.63
C MET A 51 -3.89 13.46 25.65
N VAL A 52 -3.86 12.21 26.13
CA VAL A 52 -4.15 11.04 25.28
C VAL A 52 -5.59 11.03 24.81
N ASP A 53 -6.55 11.38 25.69
CA ASP A 53 -7.97 11.50 25.36
C ASP A 53 -8.21 12.52 24.23
N GLU A 54 -7.50 13.64 24.25
CA GLU A 54 -7.58 14.65 23.18
C GLU A 54 -7.05 14.12 21.84
N VAL A 55 -5.95 13.36 21.85
CA VAL A 55 -5.46 12.70 20.63
C VAL A 55 -6.47 11.69 20.11
N PHE A 56 -7.05 10.85 20.97
CA PHE A 56 -8.08 9.89 20.55
C PHE A 56 -9.30 10.60 19.93
N LYS A 57 -9.77 11.69 20.55
CA LYS A 57 -10.86 12.51 20.02
C LYS A 57 -10.54 13.14 18.66
N THR A 58 -9.34 13.68 18.51
CA THR A 58 -8.86 14.30 17.27
C THR A 58 -8.91 13.31 16.10
N PHE A 59 -8.66 12.03 16.36
CA PHE A 59 -8.69 10.96 15.36
C PHE A 59 -10.02 10.19 15.33
N HIS A 60 -11.06 10.69 16.01
CA HIS A 60 -12.37 10.04 16.11
C HIS A 60 -12.30 8.59 16.60
N LEU A 61 -11.37 8.28 17.51
CA LEU A 61 -11.14 6.94 18.03
C LEU A 61 -11.95 6.67 19.27
N ASN A 62 -12.58 5.49 19.32
CA ASN A 62 -13.29 5.05 20.51
C ASN A 62 -12.33 4.51 21.57
N LYS A 63 -12.10 5.30 22.63
CA LYS A 63 -11.23 4.89 23.74
C LYS A 63 -11.72 3.67 24.50
N THR A 64 -13.03 3.36 24.49
CA THR A 64 -13.54 2.18 25.21
C THR A 64 -13.20 0.90 24.47
N GLU A 65 -13.21 0.93 23.14
CA GLU A 65 -12.79 -0.19 22.29
C GLU A 65 -11.29 -0.42 22.37
N ALA A 66 -10.48 0.64 22.44
CA ALA A 66 -9.02 0.56 22.51
C ALA A 66 -8.44 0.83 23.91
N MET A 67 -9.13 0.38 24.97
CA MET A 67 -8.80 0.73 26.36
C MET A 67 -7.40 0.27 26.80
N LEU A 68 -6.92 -0.89 26.32
CA LEU A 68 -5.57 -1.36 26.65
C LEU A 68 -4.50 -0.45 26.03
N CYS A 69 -4.63 -0.15 24.74
CA CYS A 69 -3.77 0.79 24.02
C CYS A 69 -3.79 2.18 24.68
N PHE A 70 -4.98 2.69 25.02
CA PHE A 70 -5.14 3.96 25.72
C PHE A 70 -4.35 4.00 27.04
N LYS A 71 -4.52 3.00 27.90
CA LYS A 71 -3.76 2.89 29.17
C LYS A 71 -2.26 2.83 28.94
N ARG A 72 -1.81 2.16 27.87
CA ARG A 72 -0.39 2.06 27.50
C ARG A 72 0.17 3.39 27.00
N CYS A 73 -0.59 4.16 26.22
CA CYS A 73 -0.24 5.52 25.81
C CYS A 73 -0.06 6.44 27.05
N VAL A 74 -1.00 6.41 27.99
CA VAL A 74 -0.90 7.18 29.24
C VAL A 74 0.33 6.77 30.04
N LYS A 75 0.55 5.46 30.24
CA LYS A 75 1.74 4.95 30.94
C LYS A 75 3.04 5.37 30.25
N LYS A 76 3.04 5.47 28.92
CA LYS A 76 4.19 5.93 28.14
C LYS A 76 4.49 7.40 28.42
N LEU A 77 3.47 8.27 28.39
CA LEU A 77 3.63 9.70 28.71
C LEU A 77 4.09 9.92 30.16
N VAL A 78 3.52 9.19 31.13
CA VAL A 78 3.95 9.26 32.54
C VAL A 78 5.45 8.98 32.68
N ARG A 79 5.98 8.02 31.92
CA ARG A 79 7.41 7.68 31.95
C ARG A 79 8.29 8.64 31.16
N GLY A 80 7.74 9.25 30.12
CA GLY A 80 8.47 10.17 29.24
C GLY A 80 8.47 11.61 29.74
N GLU A 81 7.58 11.96 30.68
CA GLU A 81 7.47 13.28 31.31
C GLU A 81 7.47 14.46 30.31
N PRO A 82 6.56 14.47 29.30
CA PRO A 82 6.58 15.47 28.21
C PRO A 82 6.38 16.92 28.69
N LEU A 83 5.95 17.14 29.94
CA LEU A 83 5.82 18.47 30.53
C LEU A 83 7.17 19.10 30.92
N GLN A 84 8.24 18.30 31.02
CA GLN A 84 9.59 18.82 31.28
C GLN A 84 10.37 19.14 29.99
N ALA A 85 9.95 18.56 28.85
CA ALA A 85 10.62 18.71 27.58
C ALA A 85 10.26 20.06 26.90
N THR A 86 11.28 20.83 26.54
CA THR A 86 11.16 22.03 25.69
C THR A 86 11.47 21.78 24.22
N SER A 87 12.16 20.68 23.95
CA SER A 87 12.43 20.21 22.61
C SER A 87 12.24 18.71 22.51
N LEU A 88 12.19 18.19 21.30
CA LEU A 88 11.92 16.77 21.05
C LEU A 88 13.03 15.85 21.61
N ASP A 89 14.28 16.31 21.58
CA ASP A 89 15.45 15.61 22.11
C ASP A 89 15.54 15.60 23.64
N GLU A 90 14.95 16.61 24.32
CA GLU A 90 14.83 16.62 25.78
C GLU A 90 13.76 15.64 26.32
N TYR A 91 12.92 15.07 25.45
CA TYR A 91 11.91 14.11 25.89
C TYR A 91 12.56 12.80 26.36
N ASN A 92 12.34 12.41 27.62
CA ASN A 92 12.93 11.18 28.19
C ASN A 92 12.56 9.89 27.41
N GLY A 93 11.46 9.92 26.66
CA GLY A 93 11.05 8.79 25.80
C GLY A 93 11.70 8.77 24.41
N TRP A 94 12.47 9.80 24.04
CA TRP A 94 12.93 10.04 22.68
C TRP A 94 13.84 8.94 22.12
N ASN A 95 14.82 8.46 22.89
CA ASN A 95 15.72 7.38 22.44
C ASN A 95 14.95 6.11 22.03
N LYS A 96 13.85 5.79 22.73
CA LYS A 96 13.00 4.66 22.36
C LYS A 96 12.19 4.94 21.11
N VAL A 97 11.76 6.19 20.90
CA VAL A 97 11.08 6.58 19.66
C VAL A 97 12.06 6.52 18.48
N LYS A 98 13.26 7.09 18.62
CA LYS A 98 14.35 6.97 17.63
C LYS A 98 14.60 5.54 17.22
N LYS A 99 14.73 4.61 18.20
CA LYS A 99 14.91 3.18 17.89
C LYS A 99 13.79 2.63 17.00
N HIS A 100 12.52 2.92 17.31
CA HIS A 100 11.40 2.44 16.47
C HIS A 100 11.35 3.14 15.11
N LEU A 101 11.72 4.42 15.02
CA LEU A 101 11.80 5.13 13.75
C LEU A 101 12.90 4.56 12.87
N GLN A 102 14.06 4.24 13.44
CA GLN A 102 15.13 3.57 12.72
C GLN A 102 14.69 2.20 12.22
N THR A 103 14.13 1.35 13.09
CA THR A 103 13.61 0.05 12.67
C THR A 103 12.51 0.16 11.61
N ALA A 104 11.62 1.16 11.70
CA ALA A 104 10.62 1.40 10.67
C ALA A 104 11.27 1.84 9.35
N MET A 105 12.28 2.70 9.37
CA MET A 105 13.05 3.06 8.18
C MET A 105 13.77 1.86 7.57
N ASP A 106 14.42 1.02 8.37
CA ASP A 106 15.10 -0.18 7.90
C ASP A 106 14.09 -1.16 7.26
N LEU A 107 12.89 -1.28 7.81
CA LEU A 107 11.80 -2.03 7.19
C LEU A 107 11.35 -1.39 5.87
N GLN A 108 11.22 -0.06 5.84
CA GLN A 108 10.82 0.66 4.64
C GLN A 108 11.87 0.54 3.54
N SER A 109 13.16 0.63 3.84
CA SER A 109 14.22 0.50 2.82
C SER A 109 14.32 -0.92 2.25
N ARG A 110 14.02 -1.94 3.07
CA ARG A 110 14.03 -3.35 2.64
C ARG A 110 12.80 -3.73 1.83
N THR A 111 11.64 -3.18 2.16
CA THR A 111 10.35 -3.62 1.58
C THR A 111 9.74 -2.62 0.62
N TRP A 112 10.22 -1.36 0.62
CA TRP A 112 9.65 -0.23 -0.13
C TRP A 112 8.19 0.09 0.20
N ASP A 113 7.61 -0.61 1.16
CA ASP A 113 6.25 -0.42 1.62
C ASP A 113 6.17 0.75 2.62
N SER A 114 4.95 1.29 2.81
CA SER A 114 4.70 2.22 3.91
C SER A 114 4.90 1.53 5.26
N VAL A 115 5.38 2.25 6.26
CA VAL A 115 5.64 1.71 7.59
C VAL A 115 4.98 2.56 8.67
N CYS A 116 4.70 1.93 9.81
CA CYS A 116 4.21 2.62 11.00
C CYS A 116 4.91 2.13 12.27
N ILE A 117 5.08 3.04 13.22
CA ILE A 117 5.60 2.73 14.56
C ILE A 117 4.44 2.42 15.52
N PRO A 118 4.73 1.79 16.69
CA PRO A 118 3.70 1.48 17.67
C PRO A 118 2.91 2.70 18.17
N ALA A 119 1.60 2.52 18.38
CA ALA A 119 0.69 3.59 18.81
C ALA A 119 1.17 4.39 20.03
N PRO A 120 1.68 3.80 21.14
CA PRO A 120 2.11 4.59 22.30
C PRO A 120 3.23 5.58 21.99
N HIS A 121 4.10 5.23 21.03
CA HIS A 121 5.19 6.09 20.58
C HIS A 121 4.67 7.18 19.66
N LEU A 122 3.79 6.81 18.72
CA LEU A 122 3.15 7.75 17.80
C LEU A 122 2.32 8.80 18.55
N VAL A 123 1.51 8.38 19.53
CA VAL A 123 0.75 9.28 20.42
C VAL A 123 1.66 10.19 21.21
N SER A 124 2.80 9.70 21.71
CA SER A 124 3.76 10.53 22.45
C SER A 124 4.26 11.69 21.60
N ILE A 125 4.61 11.41 20.34
CA ILE A 125 5.07 12.44 19.39
C ILE A 125 3.95 13.40 19.02
N ILE A 126 2.74 12.90 18.75
CA ILE A 126 1.59 13.77 18.46
C ILE A 126 1.33 14.71 19.65
N VAL A 127 1.31 14.22 20.89
CA VAL A 127 1.14 15.06 22.09
C VAL A 127 2.23 16.12 22.20
N LEU A 128 3.49 15.74 21.96
CA LEU A 128 4.63 16.65 22.01
C LEU A 128 4.49 17.78 20.97
N LEU A 129 4.08 17.44 19.75
CA LEU A 129 3.98 18.39 18.65
C LEU A 129 2.71 19.25 18.70
N THR A 130 1.55 18.67 18.99
CA THR A 130 0.26 19.39 18.87
C THR A 130 -0.18 20.06 20.17
N ILE A 131 0.00 19.38 21.31
CA ILE A 131 -0.41 19.89 22.62
C ILE A 131 0.74 20.68 23.25
N ARG A 132 1.92 20.05 23.41
CA ARG A 132 3.07 20.75 24.01
C ARG A 132 3.70 21.77 23.08
N ARG A 133 3.62 21.56 21.76
CA ARG A 133 4.29 22.38 20.75
C ARG A 133 5.79 22.47 21.01
N VAL A 134 6.39 21.31 21.28
CA VAL A 134 7.84 21.23 21.50
C VAL A 134 8.62 21.72 20.30
N ARG A 135 9.75 22.38 20.55
CA ARG A 135 10.63 22.78 19.46
C ARG A 135 11.20 21.53 18.80
N ILE A 136 11.17 21.51 17.48
CA ILE A 136 11.89 20.51 16.71
C ILE A 136 13.24 21.14 16.39
N ASN A 137 14.23 20.82 17.22
CA ASN A 137 15.57 21.37 17.04
C ASN A 137 16.17 20.84 15.71
N SER A 138 16.84 21.72 14.97
CA SER A 138 17.44 21.39 13.68
C SER A 138 18.60 20.40 13.83
N LEU A 139 18.50 19.30 13.08
CA LEU A 139 19.61 18.67 12.35
C LEU A 139 20.84 18.25 13.18
N ALA A 140 20.67 17.16 13.94
CA ALA A 140 21.69 16.11 13.89
C ALA A 140 21.24 15.12 12.80
N GLU A 141 22.19 14.55 12.04
CA GLU A 141 21.94 13.45 11.09
C GLU A 141 21.10 12.33 11.74
N ASP A 142 21.26 12.13 13.04
CA ASP A 142 20.49 11.21 13.89
C ASP A 142 18.96 11.40 13.89
N ASN A 143 18.42 12.49 13.34
CA ASN A 143 16.98 12.78 13.29
C ASN A 143 16.36 12.61 11.89
N GLN A 144 17.12 12.20 10.87
CA GLN A 144 16.60 11.94 9.53
C GLN A 144 15.40 10.97 9.51
N PRO A 145 15.38 9.87 10.31
CA PRO A 145 14.22 8.99 10.37
C PRO A 145 12.94 9.65 10.83
N PHE A 146 13.05 10.64 11.71
CA PHE A 146 11.90 11.40 12.14
C PHE A 146 11.38 12.31 11.03
N ALA A 147 12.27 13.07 10.39
CA ALA A 147 11.91 14.00 9.30
C ALA A 147 11.24 13.26 8.14
N ARG A 148 11.84 12.15 7.68
CA ARG A 148 11.32 11.34 6.59
C ARG A 148 9.95 10.73 6.91
N LEU A 149 9.82 10.03 8.05
CA LEU A 149 8.59 9.31 8.37
C LEU A 149 7.41 10.24 8.72
N PHE A 150 7.66 11.33 9.47
CA PHE A 150 6.59 12.26 9.85
C PHE A 150 6.32 13.33 8.79
N GLY A 151 7.36 13.82 8.11
CA GLY A 151 7.29 14.87 7.09
C GLY A 151 6.81 14.35 5.75
N HIS A 152 7.48 13.33 5.19
CA HIS A 152 7.21 12.80 3.85
C HIS A 152 6.20 11.65 3.87
N CYS A 153 6.41 10.64 4.73
CA CYS A 153 5.52 9.47 4.75
C CYS A 153 4.22 9.70 5.54
N HIS A 154 4.09 10.86 6.21
CA HIS A 154 2.93 11.24 7.00
C HIS A 154 2.48 10.16 7.99
N ILE A 155 3.42 9.48 8.65
CA ILE A 155 3.17 8.28 9.49
C ILE A 155 2.06 8.46 10.54
N SER A 156 1.86 9.69 11.01
CA SER A 156 0.81 10.05 11.96
C SER A 156 -0.62 9.77 11.47
N ARG A 157 -0.86 9.74 10.15
CA ARG A 157 -2.16 9.35 9.55
C ARG A 157 -2.55 7.90 9.85
N TRP A 158 -1.57 7.07 10.19
CA TRP A 158 -1.75 5.65 10.47
C TRP A 158 -2.05 5.33 11.93
N LEU A 159 -2.19 6.36 12.78
CA LEU A 159 -2.53 6.16 14.19
C LEU A 159 -3.79 5.31 14.43
N PRO A 160 -4.91 5.47 13.69
CA PRO A 160 -6.08 4.60 13.87
C PRO A 160 -5.76 3.12 13.70
N ILE A 161 -4.94 2.78 12.70
CA ILE A 161 -4.52 1.40 12.44
C ILE A 161 -3.59 0.90 13.54
N ALA A 162 -2.60 1.71 13.92
CA ALA A 162 -1.67 1.38 15.00
C ALA A 162 -2.39 1.14 16.34
N ILE A 163 -3.51 1.83 16.57
CA ILE A 163 -4.35 1.64 17.76
C ILE A 163 -5.22 0.38 17.63
N LYS A 164 -5.84 0.14 16.46
CA LYS A 164 -6.70 -1.02 16.20
C LYS A 164 -5.96 -2.34 16.46
N PHE A 165 -4.72 -2.46 15.99
CA PHE A 165 -3.93 -3.69 16.07
C PHE A 165 -2.86 -3.67 17.17
N TYR A 166 -2.93 -2.72 18.12
CA TYR A 166 -1.89 -2.56 19.13
C TYR A 166 -1.65 -3.83 19.96
N GLU A 167 -2.73 -4.56 20.30
CA GLU A 167 -2.64 -5.75 21.15
C GLU A 167 -1.89 -6.89 20.46
N ASP A 168 -2.15 -7.07 19.16
CA ASP A 168 -1.57 -8.11 18.32
C ASP A 168 -0.09 -7.83 17.99
N MET A 169 0.25 -6.58 17.67
CA MET A 169 1.59 -6.22 17.19
C MET A 169 2.64 -6.06 18.31
N HIS A 170 2.26 -6.28 19.57
CA HIS A 170 3.17 -6.30 20.73
C HIS A 170 4.16 -5.13 20.85
N ASN A 171 3.77 -3.93 20.38
CA ASN A 171 4.60 -2.73 20.37
C ASN A 171 5.84 -2.82 19.43
N GLU A 172 5.67 -3.47 18.27
CA GLU A 172 6.67 -3.50 17.19
C GLU A 172 6.27 -2.59 16.01
N PRO A 173 7.24 -2.05 15.25
CA PRO A 173 6.95 -1.41 13.96
C PRO A 173 6.39 -2.43 12.97
N PHE A 174 5.60 -1.95 12.01
CA PHE A 174 4.88 -2.81 11.07
C PHE A 174 4.76 -2.16 9.70
N ILE A 175 4.51 -2.99 8.70
CA ILE A 175 4.35 -2.61 7.30
C ILE A 175 2.87 -2.36 7.01
N LEU A 176 2.60 -1.36 6.17
CA LEU A 176 1.30 -0.98 5.66
C LEU A 176 1.27 -1.19 4.16
N ARG A 177 0.37 -2.05 3.70
CA ARG A 177 0.11 -2.28 2.29
C ARG A 177 -1.26 -1.76 1.90
N LEU A 178 -1.29 -0.95 0.85
CA LEU A 178 -2.52 -0.39 0.33
C LEU A 178 -3.21 -1.42 -0.57
N SER A 179 -4.47 -1.70 -0.28
CA SER A 179 -5.31 -2.56 -1.11
C SER A 179 -6.65 -1.87 -1.35
N ARG A 180 -6.99 -1.67 -2.62
CA ARG A 180 -8.26 -1.04 -3.04
C ARG A 180 -9.48 -1.90 -2.68
N ASN A 181 -9.28 -3.20 -2.52
CA ASN A 181 -10.34 -4.16 -2.24
C ASN A 181 -10.58 -4.35 -0.73
N THR A 182 -9.74 -3.74 0.11
CA THR A 182 -9.77 -3.94 1.56
C THR A 182 -10.62 -2.87 2.22
N ILE A 183 -11.89 -3.20 2.50
CA ILE A 183 -12.85 -2.32 3.19
C ILE A 183 -12.44 -2.16 4.66
N GLU A 184 -12.10 -3.26 5.32
CA GLU A 184 -11.60 -3.25 6.69
C GLU A 184 -10.14 -3.66 6.75
N PRO A 185 -9.29 -2.99 7.56
CA PRO A 185 -7.90 -3.36 7.70
C PRO A 185 -7.73 -4.82 8.17
N ILE A 186 -6.78 -5.54 7.57
CA ILE A 186 -6.46 -6.95 7.88
C ILE A 186 -5.01 -7.04 8.33
N LEU A 187 -4.77 -7.65 9.49
CA LEU A 187 -3.43 -7.89 10.02
C LEU A 187 -2.95 -9.30 9.63
N THR A 188 -1.74 -9.39 9.10
CA THR A 188 -1.07 -10.66 8.75
C THR A 188 0.38 -10.64 9.22
N LYS A 189 0.95 -11.81 9.51
CA LYS A 189 2.41 -11.96 9.66
C LYS A 189 3.01 -12.44 8.36
N LYS A 190 4.15 -11.87 7.98
CA LYS A 190 4.97 -12.34 6.85
C LYS A 190 6.43 -12.41 7.26
N THR A 191 7.16 -13.35 6.68
CA THR A 191 8.61 -13.43 6.85
C THR A 191 9.30 -12.48 5.87
N CYS A 192 10.20 -11.63 6.37
CA CYS A 192 11.02 -10.69 5.61
C CYS A 192 12.47 -10.80 6.09
N ASP A 193 13.35 -11.31 5.24
CA ASP A 193 14.73 -11.75 5.53
C ASP A 193 14.85 -12.44 6.89
N ASP A 194 14.22 -13.61 6.99
CA ASP A 194 14.20 -14.50 8.16
C ASP A 194 13.55 -13.94 9.45
N ASN A 195 13.02 -12.71 9.42
CA ASN A 195 12.28 -12.13 10.53
C ASN A 195 10.78 -12.08 10.24
N GLU A 196 9.95 -12.47 11.21
CA GLU A 196 8.51 -12.23 11.13
C GLU A 196 8.21 -10.75 11.32
N VAL A 197 7.52 -10.15 10.36
CA VAL A 197 7.07 -8.76 10.40
C VAL A 197 5.57 -8.72 10.24
N TRP A 198 4.92 -7.82 10.99
CA TRP A 198 3.50 -7.55 10.85
C TRP A 198 3.23 -6.72 9.60
N VAL A 199 2.28 -7.17 8.79
CA VAL A 199 1.80 -6.49 7.58
C VAL A 199 0.31 -6.24 7.73
N VAL A 200 -0.06 -4.96 7.71
CA VAL A 200 -1.46 -4.53 7.70
C VAL A 200 -1.87 -4.13 6.30
N TRP A 201 -2.86 -4.83 5.76
CA TRP A 201 -3.53 -4.46 4.52
C TRP A 201 -4.65 -3.48 4.85
N THR A 202 -4.70 -2.36 4.17
CA THR A 202 -5.69 -1.30 4.43
C THR A 202 -5.99 -0.53 3.15
N SER A 203 -7.17 0.09 3.08
CA SER A 203 -7.39 1.17 2.12
C SER A 203 -6.56 2.40 2.49
N ASP A 204 -6.25 3.25 1.51
CA ASP A 204 -5.63 4.55 1.77
C ASP A 204 -6.58 5.39 2.65
N PRO A 205 -6.12 5.99 3.75
CA PRO A 205 -6.94 6.85 4.58
C PRO A 205 -7.45 8.01 3.73
N SER A 206 -8.78 8.24 3.79
CA SER A 206 -9.41 9.31 3.02
C SER A 206 -8.64 10.63 3.24
N PRO A 207 -8.35 11.41 2.17
CA PRO A 207 -7.72 12.72 2.30
C PRO A 207 -8.58 13.71 3.10
N SER A 208 -9.88 13.43 3.28
CA SER A 208 -10.80 14.18 4.15
C SER A 208 -10.73 13.77 5.62
N GLY A 209 -9.95 12.74 5.97
CA GLY A 209 -9.75 12.32 7.35
C GLY A 209 -9.07 13.39 8.19
N PRO A 210 -9.20 13.32 9.53
CA PRO A 210 -8.54 14.27 10.41
C PRO A 210 -7.02 14.26 10.13
N ARG A 211 -6.49 15.41 9.70
CA ARG A 211 -5.04 15.59 9.56
C ARG A 211 -4.43 15.48 10.95
N ALA A 212 -3.71 14.40 11.15
CA ALA A 212 -3.03 14.03 12.39
C ALA A 212 -2.14 15.15 12.98
N LEU A 213 -1.47 15.91 12.11
CA LEU A 213 -0.64 17.05 12.46
C LEU A 213 -1.09 18.30 11.68
N PRO A 214 -1.12 19.49 12.32
CA PRO A 214 -1.31 20.76 11.62
C PRO A 214 -0.31 20.92 10.48
N ALA A 215 -0.75 21.47 9.34
CA ALA A 215 0.10 21.66 8.16
C ALA A 215 1.39 22.44 8.48
N GLN A 216 1.30 23.45 9.36
CA GLN A 216 2.47 24.23 9.79
C GLN A 216 3.55 23.37 10.46
N ILE A 217 3.15 22.36 11.24
CA ILE A 217 4.09 21.42 11.88
C ILE A 217 4.69 20.49 10.84
N LEU A 218 3.88 19.99 9.90
CA LEU A 218 4.38 19.15 8.81
C LEU A 218 5.41 19.87 7.95
N GLU A 219 5.16 21.12 7.58
CA GLU A 219 6.11 21.93 6.81
C GLU A 219 7.40 22.22 7.60
N GLN A 220 7.29 22.47 8.91
CA GLN A 220 8.47 22.56 9.78
C GLN A 220 9.27 21.26 9.79
N ILE A 221 8.61 20.10 9.84
CA ILE A 221 9.29 18.79 9.83
C ILE A 221 9.95 18.53 8.47
N LYS A 222 9.27 18.82 7.36
CA LYS A 222 9.83 18.65 6.01
C LYS A 222 11.08 19.51 5.80
N GLY A 223 11.08 20.74 6.31
CA GLY A 223 12.26 21.62 6.26
C GLY A 223 13.46 21.13 7.07
N LEU A 224 13.33 20.07 7.86
CA LEU A 224 14.44 19.45 8.60
C LEU A 224 15.14 18.35 7.82
N GLU A 225 14.55 17.85 6.74
CA GLU A 225 15.25 16.92 5.88
C GLU A 225 16.34 17.71 5.17
N THR A 226 17.60 17.32 5.38
CA THR A 226 18.65 17.78 4.47
C THR A 226 18.20 17.39 3.07
N PRO A 227 18.31 18.27 2.07
CA PRO A 227 18.24 17.84 0.69
C PRO A 227 19.36 16.81 0.54
N THR A 228 19.01 15.53 0.66
CA THR A 228 19.87 14.48 0.19
C THR A 228 19.78 14.63 -1.31
N ASP A 229 20.71 15.43 -1.84
CA ASP A 229 20.97 15.49 -3.26
C ASP A 229 21.13 14.03 -3.70
N PRO A 230 20.25 13.48 -4.54
CA PRO A 230 20.42 12.11 -5.00
C PRO A 230 21.76 11.91 -5.75
N ASP A 231 22.47 13.01 -6.09
CA ASP A 231 23.76 13.03 -6.81
C ASP A 231 25.03 13.25 -5.94
N VAL A 232 24.96 13.44 -4.60
CA VAL A 232 26.16 13.85 -3.80
C VAL A 232 26.55 12.85 -2.69
N MET A 233 26.42 11.55 -2.94
CA MET A 233 27.10 10.51 -2.13
C MET A 233 28.31 9.89 -2.83
N MET A 234 28.78 10.43 -3.96
CA MET A 234 29.97 9.92 -4.67
C MET A 234 30.90 11.04 -5.17
N ALA A 235 31.43 11.88 -4.29
CA ALA A 235 32.70 12.57 -4.55
C ALA A 235 33.24 13.26 -3.29
N GLU A 236 34.17 12.61 -2.59
CA GLU A 236 35.46 13.22 -2.21
C GLU A 236 36.30 12.16 -1.48
N THR A 237 37.15 11.47 -2.25
CA THR A 237 38.37 10.91 -1.69
C THR A 237 39.48 11.13 -2.71
N ASP A 238 40.50 11.86 -2.28
CA ASP A 238 41.64 12.27 -3.09
C ASP A 238 42.36 11.08 -3.75
N VAL A 239 42.53 11.27 -5.05
CA VAL A 239 43.36 10.61 -6.07
C VAL A 239 44.52 9.72 -5.57
N ALA A 240 44.47 8.45 -5.97
CA ALA A 240 45.61 7.71 -6.49
C ALA A 240 45.18 6.86 -7.71
N PRO A 241 45.97 6.76 -8.79
CA PRO A 241 45.50 6.26 -10.08
C PRO A 241 45.78 4.76 -10.23
N VAL A 242 44.73 3.92 -10.35
CA VAL A 242 44.85 2.57 -10.93
C VAL A 242 43.54 2.19 -11.64
N ASP A 243 43.63 2.11 -12.96
CA ASP A 243 42.93 1.27 -13.94
C ASP A 243 41.42 0.96 -13.77
N SER A 244 40.66 1.59 -14.68
CA SER A 244 39.71 0.96 -15.61
C SER A 244 39.20 -0.44 -15.25
N ASN A 245 37.94 -0.52 -14.81
CA ASN A 245 36.94 -1.39 -15.43
C ASN A 245 35.51 -0.98 -15.04
N ASP A 246 34.76 -0.66 -16.09
CA ASP A 246 33.32 -0.79 -16.31
C ASP A 246 32.48 -1.44 -15.20
N THR A 247 31.51 -0.70 -14.65
CA THR A 247 30.26 -1.22 -14.04
C THR A 247 29.35 -0.04 -13.67
N GLY A 248 28.67 0.53 -14.67
CA GLY A 248 27.67 1.59 -14.52
C GLY A 248 26.28 1.13 -14.98
N GLU A 249 25.80 -0.03 -14.50
CA GLU A 249 24.58 -0.67 -15.04
C GLU A 249 23.36 -0.71 -14.09
N ASP A 250 23.48 -0.34 -12.82
CA ASP A 250 22.44 -0.59 -11.81
C ASP A 250 21.74 0.66 -11.25
N GLU A 251 21.61 1.72 -12.04
CA GLU A 251 20.73 2.86 -11.67
C GLU A 251 19.31 2.68 -12.22
N PRO A 252 18.27 2.92 -11.40
CA PRO A 252 16.88 2.88 -11.84
C PRO A 252 16.61 3.99 -12.86
N ILE A 253 15.93 3.65 -13.96
CA ILE A 253 15.58 4.65 -14.98
C ILE A 253 14.25 5.28 -14.59
N PHE A 254 14.28 6.57 -14.24
CA PHE A 254 13.07 7.36 -14.05
C PHE A 254 12.47 7.75 -15.39
N LEU A 255 11.34 7.16 -15.70
CA LEU A 255 10.59 7.43 -16.90
C LEU A 255 9.64 8.59 -16.65
N ILE A 256 10.03 9.77 -17.11
CA ILE A 256 9.11 10.89 -17.27
C ILE A 256 8.52 10.79 -18.69
N LEU A 257 7.23 10.50 -18.78
CA LEU A 257 6.45 10.49 -20.02
C LEU A 257 5.45 11.63 -19.98
N THR A 258 5.70 12.66 -20.79
CA THR A 258 4.71 13.71 -21.03
C THR A 258 3.92 13.36 -22.28
N THR A 259 2.60 13.30 -22.17
CA THR A 259 1.67 13.15 -23.29
C THR A 259 0.84 14.41 -23.41
N THR A 260 0.81 15.00 -24.60
CA THR A 260 -0.08 16.12 -24.91
C THR A 260 -1.37 15.62 -25.56
N ARG A 261 -2.43 16.41 -25.45
CA ARG A 261 -3.71 16.13 -26.12
C ARG A 261 -3.55 15.97 -27.62
N ALA A 262 -2.80 16.87 -28.26
CA ALA A 262 -2.58 16.84 -29.70
C ALA A 262 -1.91 15.52 -30.15
N GLU A 263 -0.87 15.07 -29.43
CA GLU A 263 -0.19 13.81 -29.72
C GLU A 263 -1.09 12.59 -29.50
N ALA A 264 -1.86 12.58 -28.41
CA ALA A 264 -2.79 11.50 -28.12
C ALA A 264 -3.93 11.42 -29.16
N GLN A 265 -4.46 12.56 -29.59
CA GLN A 265 -5.48 12.62 -30.66
C GLN A 265 -4.90 12.21 -32.01
N GLN A 266 -3.70 12.66 -32.34
CA GLN A 266 -3.04 12.33 -33.61
C GLN A 266 -2.70 10.83 -33.70
N SER A 267 -2.18 10.24 -32.62
CA SER A 267 -1.87 8.80 -32.56
C SER A 267 -3.13 7.92 -32.59
N GLY A 268 -4.26 8.44 -32.11
CA GLY A 268 -5.55 7.74 -32.09
C GLY A 268 -6.46 8.07 -33.27
N ALA A 269 -6.06 8.94 -34.20
CA ALA A 269 -6.98 9.54 -35.17
C ALA A 269 -7.77 8.52 -36.01
N ASP A 270 -7.11 7.44 -36.44
CA ASP A 270 -7.76 6.39 -37.25
C ASP A 270 -8.79 5.57 -36.47
N VAL A 271 -8.53 5.27 -35.19
CA VAL A 271 -9.44 4.47 -34.35
C VAL A 271 -10.54 5.33 -33.72
N LEU A 272 -10.21 6.56 -33.30
CA LEU A 272 -11.16 7.49 -32.70
C LEU A 272 -12.18 8.01 -33.72
N SER A 273 -11.78 8.24 -34.97
CA SER A 273 -12.73 8.67 -36.02
C SER A 273 -13.76 7.60 -36.40
N LYS A 274 -13.52 6.33 -36.01
CA LYS A 274 -14.38 5.17 -36.28
C LYS A 274 -15.22 4.76 -35.06
N LEU A 275 -14.95 5.35 -33.90
CA LEU A 275 -15.64 5.07 -32.65
C LEU A 275 -17.11 5.51 -32.75
N ASP A 276 -18.03 4.62 -32.36
CA ASP A 276 -19.48 4.85 -32.40
C ASP A 276 -20.04 5.27 -33.78
N GLN A 277 -19.29 5.01 -34.85
CA GLN A 277 -19.73 5.31 -36.21
C GLN A 277 -20.70 4.24 -36.74
N PRO A 278 -21.87 4.63 -37.27
CA PRO A 278 -22.81 3.70 -37.87
C PRO A 278 -22.21 2.96 -39.06
N GLY A 279 -22.35 1.62 -39.08
CA GLY A 279 -21.87 0.78 -40.18
C GLY A 279 -20.39 0.38 -40.08
N VAL A 280 -19.68 0.81 -39.03
CA VAL A 280 -18.35 0.28 -38.68
C VAL A 280 -18.51 -0.89 -37.71
N ASP A 281 -17.81 -2.00 -37.98
CA ASP A 281 -17.72 -3.12 -37.06
C ASP A 281 -16.89 -2.73 -35.83
N GLN A 282 -17.59 -2.41 -34.74
CA GLN A 282 -16.98 -1.97 -33.48
C GLN A 282 -16.11 -3.05 -32.83
N ALA A 283 -16.37 -4.34 -33.09
CA ALA A 283 -15.54 -5.42 -32.57
C ALA A 283 -14.16 -5.46 -33.27
N SER A 284 -14.10 -5.13 -34.56
CA SER A 284 -12.85 -5.07 -35.32
C SER A 284 -11.89 -3.97 -34.83
N LEU A 285 -12.41 -2.94 -34.17
CA LEU A 285 -11.61 -1.85 -33.60
C LEU A 285 -10.85 -2.27 -32.34
N LYS A 286 -11.19 -3.42 -31.74
CA LYS A 286 -10.67 -3.84 -30.44
C LYS A 286 -9.15 -3.87 -30.38
N LEU A 287 -8.51 -4.47 -31.37
CA LEU A 287 -7.04 -4.54 -31.39
C LEU A 287 -6.40 -3.14 -31.46
N GLY A 288 -6.91 -2.26 -32.32
CA GLY A 288 -6.38 -0.91 -32.48
C GLY A 288 -6.61 -0.04 -31.25
N LEU A 289 -7.80 -0.14 -30.64
CA LEU A 289 -8.13 0.57 -29.41
C LEU A 289 -7.37 0.02 -28.20
N ASP A 290 -7.21 -1.29 -28.05
CA ASP A 290 -6.43 -1.86 -26.94
C ASP A 290 -4.94 -1.46 -27.02
N ILE A 291 -4.40 -1.25 -28.22
CA ILE A 291 -3.04 -0.70 -28.43
C ILE A 291 -2.97 0.78 -28.06
N TRP A 292 -3.99 1.56 -28.42
CA TRP A 292 -3.99 3.00 -28.18
C TRP A 292 -4.40 3.39 -26.76
N LEU A 293 -5.28 2.61 -26.12
CA LEU A 293 -5.79 2.87 -24.78
C LEU A 293 -4.65 2.80 -23.76
N SER A 294 -4.42 3.93 -23.12
CA SER A 294 -3.44 4.08 -22.06
C SER A 294 -3.89 5.16 -21.10
N GLU A 295 -3.45 5.09 -19.85
CA GLU A 295 -3.77 6.14 -18.88
C GLU A 295 -3.38 7.54 -19.35
N PRO A 296 -2.17 7.75 -19.92
CA PRO A 296 -1.81 9.07 -20.42
C PRO A 296 -2.75 9.61 -21.50
N ASN A 297 -3.13 8.76 -22.46
CA ASN A 297 -4.06 9.16 -23.51
C ASN A 297 -5.44 9.50 -22.94
N ILE A 298 -5.98 8.66 -22.06
CA ILE A 298 -7.31 8.86 -21.45
C ILE A 298 -7.34 10.14 -20.61
N ARG A 299 -6.28 10.47 -19.87
CA ARG A 299 -6.21 11.65 -19.00
C ARG A 299 -6.25 12.97 -19.78
N VAL A 300 -5.69 13.03 -20.98
CA VAL A 300 -5.63 14.26 -21.81
C VAL A 300 -6.76 14.40 -22.83
N MET A 301 -7.58 13.35 -23.02
CA MET A 301 -8.72 13.41 -23.94
C MET A 301 -9.79 14.43 -23.49
N PRO A 302 -10.50 15.05 -24.44
CA PRO A 302 -11.74 15.78 -24.15
C PRO A 302 -12.82 14.86 -23.58
N ARG A 303 -13.74 15.44 -22.80
CA ARG A 303 -14.82 14.71 -22.12
C ARG A 303 -15.71 13.94 -23.10
N GLU A 304 -15.98 14.51 -24.27
CA GLU A 304 -16.82 13.93 -25.31
C GLU A 304 -16.25 12.58 -25.75
N ILE A 305 -14.96 12.55 -26.08
CA ILE A 305 -14.24 11.36 -26.50
C ILE A 305 -14.16 10.34 -25.35
N LYS A 306 -13.96 10.78 -24.10
CA LYS A 306 -13.98 9.87 -22.94
C LYS A 306 -15.33 9.17 -22.76
N ASN A 307 -16.44 9.87 -23.00
CA ASN A 307 -17.77 9.25 -22.91
C ASN A 307 -17.96 8.18 -23.99
N GLU A 308 -17.58 8.47 -25.24
CA GLU A 308 -17.67 7.49 -26.33
C GLU A 308 -16.79 6.27 -26.05
N LEU A 309 -15.57 6.50 -25.56
CA LEU A 309 -14.66 5.43 -25.15
C LEU A 309 -15.22 4.61 -23.99
N PHE A 310 -15.92 5.23 -23.04
CA PHE A 310 -16.54 4.53 -21.91
C PHE A 310 -17.57 3.49 -22.38
N PHE A 311 -18.50 3.90 -23.24
CA PHE A 311 -19.54 3.00 -23.76
C PHE A 311 -18.96 1.90 -24.65
N TRP A 312 -17.93 2.22 -25.44
CA TRP A 312 -17.24 1.20 -26.21
C TRP A 312 -16.51 0.21 -25.27
N CYS A 313 -15.77 0.70 -24.27
CA CYS A 313 -15.03 -0.14 -23.31
C CYS A 313 -15.95 -1.03 -22.47
N GLU A 314 -17.16 -0.57 -22.15
CA GLU A 314 -18.14 -1.38 -21.39
C GLU A 314 -18.46 -2.71 -22.08
N ASN A 315 -18.45 -2.72 -23.42
CA ASN A 315 -18.78 -3.89 -24.23
C ASN A 315 -17.55 -4.71 -24.64
N TYR A 316 -16.39 -4.07 -24.85
CA TYR A 316 -15.24 -4.71 -25.49
C TYR A 316 -13.96 -4.75 -24.62
N SER A 317 -13.75 -3.81 -23.71
CA SER A 317 -12.56 -3.75 -22.84
C SER A 317 -12.88 -3.15 -21.45
N PRO A 318 -13.60 -3.89 -20.58
CA PRO A 318 -14.16 -3.35 -19.33
C PRO A 318 -13.12 -2.88 -18.31
N SER A 319 -11.87 -3.36 -18.41
CA SER A 319 -10.76 -2.98 -17.53
C SER A 319 -10.46 -1.48 -17.54
N TRP A 320 -10.82 -0.77 -18.62
CA TRP A 320 -10.59 0.67 -18.77
C TRP A 320 -11.72 1.54 -18.20
N CYS A 321 -12.91 0.99 -17.97
CA CYS A 321 -14.09 1.75 -17.58
C CYS A 321 -13.89 2.52 -16.28
N GLU A 322 -13.20 1.95 -15.29
CA GLU A 322 -12.91 2.61 -14.01
C GLU A 322 -12.01 3.83 -14.20
N LEU A 323 -10.96 3.70 -15.03
CA LEU A 323 -10.04 4.80 -15.29
C LEU A 323 -10.73 5.93 -16.07
N ILE A 324 -11.54 5.59 -17.06
CA ILE A 324 -12.30 6.59 -17.83
C ILE A 324 -13.31 7.30 -16.92
N ARG A 325 -14.00 6.57 -16.05
CA ARG A 325 -14.97 7.15 -15.10
C ARG A 325 -14.33 8.10 -14.10
N THR A 326 -13.19 7.71 -13.54
CA THR A 326 -12.45 8.53 -12.57
C THR A 326 -11.80 9.77 -13.21
N SER A 327 -11.55 9.75 -14.52
CA SER A 327 -10.95 10.86 -15.28
C SER A 327 -11.96 11.61 -16.17
N LEU A 328 -13.26 11.34 -16.06
CA LEU A 328 -14.29 11.87 -16.95
C LEU A 328 -14.37 13.42 -16.92
N ASN A 329 -14.09 14.00 -15.76
CA ASN A 329 -14.10 15.45 -15.53
C ASN A 329 -12.70 16.09 -15.60
N ASP A 330 -11.65 15.29 -15.83
CA ASP A 330 -10.29 15.79 -16.03
C ASP A 330 -10.16 16.35 -17.45
N ASP A 331 -10.16 17.67 -17.61
CA ASP A 331 -9.88 18.34 -18.89
C ASP A 331 -8.45 18.91 -18.88
N ARG A 332 -7.47 18.07 -19.25
CA ARG A 332 -6.05 18.41 -19.21
C ARG A 332 -5.48 18.50 -20.63
N GLU A 333 -4.66 19.51 -20.89
CA GLU A 333 -3.94 19.63 -22.16
C GLU A 333 -2.70 18.73 -22.19
N THR A 334 -2.10 18.49 -21.02
CA THR A 334 -0.89 17.68 -20.85
C THR A 334 -1.01 16.78 -19.63
N TRP A 335 -0.39 15.60 -19.69
CA TRP A 335 -0.26 14.70 -18.57
C TRP A 335 1.15 14.13 -18.50
N THR A 336 1.72 14.08 -17.30
CA THR A 336 3.06 13.56 -17.06
C THR A 336 2.95 12.34 -16.16
N LEU A 337 3.39 11.19 -16.67
CA LEU A 337 3.60 9.97 -15.89
C LEU A 337 5.07 9.91 -15.50
N GLU A 338 5.34 9.91 -14.19
CA GLU A 338 6.65 9.63 -13.62
C GLU A 338 6.60 8.20 -13.07
N THR A 339 7.31 7.27 -13.70
CA THR A 339 7.40 5.89 -13.23
C THR A 339 8.84 5.43 -13.23
N GLU A 340 9.23 4.76 -12.15
CA GLU A 340 10.53 4.11 -12.06
C GLU A 340 10.49 2.79 -12.83
N VAL A 341 11.45 2.56 -13.70
CA VAL A 341 11.61 1.29 -14.43
C VAL A 341 12.61 0.45 -13.64
N PRO A 342 12.20 -0.72 -13.12
CA PRO A 342 13.07 -1.58 -12.34
C PRO A 342 14.34 -1.95 -13.12
N VAL A 343 15.44 -2.08 -12.38
CA VAL A 343 16.70 -2.60 -12.91
C VAL A 343 16.52 -4.07 -13.28
N ASP A 344 17.32 -4.58 -14.22
CA ASP A 344 17.14 -5.93 -14.79
C ASP A 344 17.18 -7.04 -13.72
N SER A 345 17.92 -6.82 -12.64
CA SER A 345 18.01 -7.70 -11.46
C SER A 345 16.75 -7.72 -10.58
N GLN A 346 15.83 -6.77 -10.77
CA GLN A 346 14.57 -6.59 -10.04
C GLN A 346 13.33 -6.83 -10.92
N LEU A 347 13.54 -7.28 -12.16
CA LEU A 347 12.45 -7.59 -13.08
C LEU A 347 11.66 -8.81 -12.58
N GLU A 348 10.49 -8.55 -12.00
CA GLU A 348 9.48 -9.57 -11.73
C GLU A 348 8.22 -9.29 -12.54
N ILE A 349 7.70 -10.30 -13.23
CA ILE A 349 6.42 -10.21 -13.93
C ILE A 349 5.31 -10.34 -12.90
N PRO A 350 4.41 -9.33 -12.77
CA PRO A 350 3.28 -9.37 -11.84
C PRO A 350 2.43 -10.65 -12.00
N GLU A 351 1.76 -11.10 -10.94
CA GLU A 351 0.95 -12.34 -10.94
C GLU A 351 -0.34 -12.27 -11.81
N GLY A 352 -0.52 -11.20 -12.60
CA GLY A 352 -1.64 -11.02 -13.52
C GLY A 352 -1.42 -11.60 -14.93
N ASP A 353 -2.25 -11.16 -15.88
CA ASP A 353 -2.11 -11.48 -17.32
C ASP A 353 -0.86 -10.85 -17.97
N GLY A 354 -0.18 -9.97 -17.25
CA GLY A 354 1.04 -9.29 -17.66
C GLY A 354 0.84 -8.21 -18.73
N SER A 355 -0.41 -7.81 -19.00
CA SER A 355 -0.71 -6.75 -19.97
C SER A 355 -0.06 -5.43 -19.59
N ASP A 356 -0.09 -5.08 -18.30
CA ASP A 356 0.50 -3.84 -17.77
C ASP A 356 2.03 -3.87 -17.84
N PHE A 357 2.62 -5.05 -17.62
CA PHE A 357 4.06 -5.27 -17.76
C PHE A 357 4.50 -5.08 -19.22
N LEU A 358 3.84 -5.75 -20.17
CA LEU A 358 4.11 -5.59 -21.60
C LEU A 358 3.87 -4.15 -22.09
N ARG A 359 2.83 -3.48 -21.58
CA ARG A 359 2.53 -2.09 -21.92
C ARG A 359 3.65 -1.14 -21.48
N LEU A 360 4.16 -1.31 -20.26
CA LEU A 360 5.28 -0.51 -19.75
C LEU A 360 6.54 -0.67 -20.63
N TYR A 361 6.94 -1.91 -20.93
CA TYR A 361 8.14 -2.16 -21.76
C TYR A 361 7.93 -1.79 -23.24
N GLY A 362 6.70 -1.87 -23.75
CA GLY A 362 6.36 -1.34 -25.07
C GLY A 362 6.48 0.19 -25.14
N GLN A 363 6.05 0.90 -24.09
CA GLN A 363 6.24 2.35 -23.96
C GLN A 363 7.73 2.72 -23.84
N LEU A 364 8.52 1.90 -23.15
CA LEU A 364 9.98 2.06 -23.04
C LEU A 364 10.65 1.99 -24.41
N ALA A 365 10.31 0.97 -25.21
CA ALA A 365 10.81 0.80 -26.57
C ALA A 365 10.42 1.99 -27.49
N ASN A 366 9.19 2.49 -27.36
CA ASN A 366 8.74 3.67 -28.11
C ASN A 366 9.50 4.94 -27.72
N LYS A 367 9.72 5.18 -26.42
CA LYS A 367 10.52 6.32 -25.95
C LYS A 367 11.96 6.23 -26.45
N ALA A 368 12.54 5.04 -26.38
CA ALA A 368 13.88 4.76 -26.90
C ALA A 368 13.97 5.07 -28.40
N PHE A 369 12.96 4.66 -29.17
CA PHE A 369 12.88 4.94 -30.60
C PHE A 369 12.83 6.45 -30.89
N LEU A 370 12.06 7.23 -30.12
CA LEU A 370 11.98 8.68 -30.26
C LEU A 370 13.28 9.39 -29.88
N LEU A 371 13.99 8.90 -28.87
CA LEU A 371 15.26 9.45 -28.40
C LEU A 371 16.46 9.06 -29.28
N LYS A 372 16.32 8.05 -30.15
CA LYS A 372 17.41 7.48 -30.95
C LYS A 372 18.22 8.51 -31.75
N SER A 373 17.58 9.60 -32.19
CA SER A 373 18.24 10.66 -32.98
C SER A 373 18.90 11.74 -32.11
N SER A 374 18.41 11.98 -30.90
CA SER A 374 18.83 13.10 -30.05
C SER A 374 19.73 12.67 -28.89
N TYR A 375 19.49 11.47 -28.35
CA TYR A 375 20.18 10.90 -27.19
C TYR A 375 20.41 9.39 -27.42
N PRO A 376 21.37 9.02 -28.27
CA PRO A 376 21.54 7.65 -28.76
C PRO A 376 21.94 6.65 -27.67
N GLU A 377 22.73 7.06 -26.68
CA GLU A 377 23.14 6.19 -25.57
C GLU A 377 21.99 5.92 -24.60
N GLU A 378 21.17 6.93 -24.31
CA GLU A 378 19.96 6.76 -23.50
C GLU A 378 18.93 5.89 -24.22
N ALA A 379 18.74 6.11 -25.53
CA ALA A 379 17.92 5.26 -26.38
C ALA A 379 18.41 3.80 -26.38
N ARG A 380 19.73 3.58 -26.39
CA ARG A 380 20.30 2.23 -26.34
C ARG A 380 19.99 1.54 -25.01
N ARG A 381 20.22 2.23 -23.88
CA ARG A 381 19.91 1.72 -22.54
C ARG A 381 18.43 1.38 -22.37
N LEU A 382 17.54 2.25 -22.87
CA LEU A 382 16.10 2.00 -22.85
C LEU A 382 15.70 0.80 -23.74
N MET A 383 16.32 0.64 -24.91
CA MET A 383 16.07 -0.53 -25.78
C MET A 383 16.55 -1.84 -25.15
N ASP A 384 17.73 -1.85 -24.52
CA ASP A 384 18.27 -3.04 -23.87
C ASP A 384 17.38 -3.46 -22.69
N ARG A 385 16.92 -2.50 -21.87
CA ARG A 385 15.99 -2.76 -20.77
C ARG A 385 14.61 -3.21 -21.26
N ALA A 386 14.11 -2.65 -22.38
CA ALA A 386 12.90 -3.13 -23.03
C ALA A 386 13.05 -4.58 -23.53
N GLY A 387 14.19 -4.89 -24.13
CA GLY A 387 14.54 -6.23 -24.58
C GLY A 387 14.57 -7.23 -23.43
N ASN A 388 15.21 -6.88 -22.31
CA ASN A 388 15.34 -7.74 -21.14
C ASN A 388 13.98 -8.01 -20.48
N GLY A 389 13.14 -6.98 -20.32
CA GLY A 389 11.76 -7.14 -19.84
C GLY A 389 10.92 -8.06 -20.72
N ILE A 390 10.92 -7.85 -22.05
CA ILE A 390 10.17 -8.68 -23.00
C ILE A 390 10.68 -10.12 -23.01
N LYS A 391 11.99 -10.32 -22.94
CA LYS A 391 12.61 -11.65 -22.88
C LYS A 391 12.18 -12.40 -21.61
N LEU A 392 12.21 -11.73 -20.46
CA LEU A 392 11.72 -12.32 -19.21
C LEU A 392 10.25 -12.74 -19.32
N PHE A 393 9.42 -11.91 -19.96
CA PHE A 393 8.01 -12.24 -20.21
C PHE A 393 7.86 -13.50 -21.06
N ALA A 394 8.61 -13.60 -22.15
CA ALA A 394 8.63 -14.79 -23.01
C ALA A 394 9.09 -16.04 -22.25
N ASP A 395 10.15 -15.95 -21.43
CA ASP A 395 10.68 -17.07 -20.66
C ASP A 395 9.68 -17.57 -19.61
N LYS A 396 8.99 -16.66 -18.91
CA LYS A 396 7.95 -17.05 -17.94
C LYS A 396 6.71 -17.62 -18.62
N ALA A 397 6.29 -17.07 -19.76
CA ALA A 397 5.20 -17.61 -20.56
C ALA A 397 5.52 -19.03 -21.03
N HIS A 398 6.74 -19.26 -21.52
CA HIS A 398 7.21 -20.59 -21.93
C HIS A 398 7.26 -21.57 -20.74
N LYS A 399 7.77 -21.13 -19.58
CA LYS A 399 7.78 -21.95 -18.36
C LYS A 399 6.36 -22.33 -17.90
N LYS A 400 5.42 -21.40 -17.99
CA LYS A 400 4.00 -21.65 -17.66
C LYS A 400 3.38 -22.63 -18.65
N GLU A 401 3.69 -22.52 -19.94
CA GLU A 401 3.25 -23.48 -20.96
C GLU A 401 3.82 -24.89 -20.72
N VAL A 402 5.11 -25.00 -20.34
CA VAL A 402 5.73 -26.27 -19.97
C VAL A 402 5.08 -26.86 -18.72
N GLN A 403 4.80 -26.05 -17.69
CA GLN A 403 4.10 -26.51 -16.49
C GLN A 403 2.66 -26.95 -16.77
N VAL A 404 1.96 -26.29 -17.69
CA VAL A 404 0.63 -26.69 -18.13
C VAL A 404 0.71 -28.03 -18.86
N ARG A 405 1.65 -28.22 -19.79
CA ARG A 405 1.86 -29.53 -20.43
C ARG A 405 2.26 -30.63 -19.44
N GLU A 406 3.11 -30.33 -18.47
CA GLU A 406 3.49 -31.29 -17.42
C GLU A 406 2.30 -31.63 -16.51
N MET A 407 1.43 -30.66 -16.23
CA MET A 407 0.18 -30.88 -15.49
C MET A 407 -0.83 -31.67 -16.32
N GLU A 408 -0.93 -31.43 -17.63
CA GLU A 408 -1.73 -32.22 -18.57
C GLU A 408 -1.21 -33.66 -18.68
N ASP A 409 0.10 -33.86 -18.79
CA ASP A 409 0.74 -35.18 -18.81
C ASP A 409 0.57 -35.90 -17.47
N ARG A 410 0.64 -35.19 -16.34
CA ARG A 410 0.34 -35.74 -15.01
C ARG A 410 -1.14 -36.08 -14.86
N LEU A 411 -2.05 -35.26 -15.38
CA LEU A 411 -3.49 -35.57 -15.42
C LEU A 411 -3.78 -36.77 -16.33
N HIS A 412 -3.05 -36.93 -17.43
CA HIS A 412 -3.12 -38.11 -18.27
C HIS A 412 -2.55 -39.36 -17.57
N THR A 413 -1.46 -39.20 -16.81
CA THR A 413 -0.84 -40.29 -16.03
C THR A 413 -1.70 -40.68 -14.82
N ILE A 414 -2.36 -39.72 -14.18
CA ILE A 414 -3.35 -39.96 -13.12
C ILE A 414 -4.60 -40.64 -13.71
N GLY A 415 -5.07 -40.19 -14.87
CA GLY A 415 -6.14 -40.86 -15.62
C GLY A 415 -5.79 -42.31 -16.02
N GLN A 416 -4.51 -42.62 -16.24
CA GLN A 416 -4.02 -43.99 -16.48
C GLN A 416 -3.75 -44.78 -15.18
N GLN A 417 -3.55 -44.13 -14.04
CA GLN A 417 -3.39 -44.78 -12.72
C GLN A 417 -4.74 -45.07 -12.04
N ASP A 418 -5.78 -44.28 -12.33
CA ASP A 418 -7.14 -44.51 -11.83
C ASP A 418 -7.85 -45.69 -12.51
N ASP A 419 -7.42 -46.12 -13.69
CA ASP A 419 -7.89 -47.37 -14.32
C ASP A 419 -7.45 -48.63 -13.54
N GLN A 420 -6.49 -48.53 -12.61
CA GLN A 420 -5.90 -49.67 -11.90
C GLN A 420 -6.28 -49.77 -10.41
N ARG A 421 -7.01 -48.79 -9.84
CA ARG A 421 -7.62 -48.91 -8.50
C ARG A 421 -9.12 -48.76 -8.63
N ARG A 422 -9.84 -49.88 -8.70
CA ARG A 422 -11.29 -49.88 -8.44
C ARG A 422 -11.50 -49.26 -7.07
N ALA A 423 -12.05 -48.05 -7.04
CA ALA A 423 -12.53 -47.43 -5.81
C ALA A 423 -13.58 -48.36 -5.22
N ASN A 424 -13.48 -48.66 -3.93
CA ASN A 424 -14.44 -49.55 -3.30
C ASN A 424 -15.79 -48.82 -3.19
N LYS A 425 -16.90 -49.55 -3.28
CA LYS A 425 -18.27 -48.99 -3.24
C LYS A 425 -18.47 -48.04 -2.05
N ASP A 426 -17.88 -48.39 -0.91
CA ASP A 426 -17.99 -47.63 0.34
C ASP A 426 -17.39 -46.23 0.20
N ASP A 427 -16.24 -46.09 -0.47
CA ASP A 427 -15.57 -44.81 -0.69
C ASP A 427 -16.39 -43.90 -1.62
N ILE A 428 -17.02 -44.49 -2.65
CA ILE A 428 -17.90 -43.76 -3.57
C ILE A 428 -19.15 -43.29 -2.84
N THR A 429 -19.73 -44.12 -1.97
CA THR A 429 -20.94 -43.81 -1.20
C THR A 429 -20.69 -42.68 -0.19
N ASP A 430 -19.54 -42.68 0.48
CA ASP A 430 -19.15 -41.65 1.44
C ASP A 430 -18.91 -40.30 0.75
N LEU A 431 -18.17 -40.29 -0.37
CA LEU A 431 -17.91 -39.07 -1.14
C LEU A 431 -19.19 -38.48 -1.76
N TRP A 432 -20.08 -39.36 -2.23
CA TRP A 432 -21.37 -38.98 -2.78
C TRP A 432 -22.25 -38.32 -1.72
N SER A 433 -22.37 -38.95 -0.55
CA SER A 433 -23.13 -38.40 0.59
C SER A 433 -22.58 -37.05 1.06
N LEU A 434 -21.25 -36.91 1.12
CA LEU A 434 -20.60 -35.66 1.51
C LEU A 434 -20.93 -34.50 0.56
N HIS A 435 -20.89 -34.74 -0.77
CA HIS A 435 -21.16 -33.69 -1.76
C HIS A 435 -22.65 -33.33 -1.80
N VAL A 436 -23.54 -34.32 -1.71
CA VAL A 436 -24.98 -34.03 -1.61
C VAL A 436 -25.27 -33.15 -0.38
N GLN A 437 -24.63 -33.41 0.76
CA GLN A 437 -24.80 -32.58 1.97
C GLN A 437 -24.21 -31.17 1.84
N GLN A 438 -23.09 -31.00 1.13
CA GLN A 438 -22.38 -29.71 1.06
C GLN A 438 -22.88 -28.81 -0.06
N THR A 439 -23.20 -29.38 -1.23
CA THR A 439 -23.49 -28.63 -2.46
C THR A 439 -24.89 -28.87 -3.00
N GLY A 440 -25.62 -29.87 -2.49
CA GLY A 440 -26.95 -30.25 -3.02
C GLY A 440 -26.92 -30.88 -4.41
N ASP A 441 -25.74 -31.04 -5.00
CA ASP A 441 -25.51 -31.64 -6.32
C ASP A 441 -24.22 -32.46 -6.32
N VAL A 442 -24.14 -33.43 -7.22
CA VAL A 442 -23.02 -34.37 -7.36
C VAL A 442 -22.23 -34.02 -8.63
N PRO A 443 -20.93 -33.73 -8.53
CA PRO A 443 -20.10 -33.43 -9.70
C PRO A 443 -20.09 -34.57 -10.73
N ASP A 444 -20.06 -34.20 -12.02
CA ASP A 444 -20.07 -35.16 -13.13
C ASP A 444 -18.88 -36.14 -13.15
N CYS A 445 -17.77 -35.77 -12.50
CA CYS A 445 -16.65 -36.69 -12.33
C CYS A 445 -17.00 -37.83 -11.35
N LEU A 446 -17.73 -37.55 -10.27
CA LEU A 446 -18.16 -38.55 -9.28
C LEU A 446 -19.27 -39.43 -9.83
N ARG A 447 -20.18 -38.88 -10.65
CA ARG A 447 -21.17 -39.68 -11.42
C ARG A 447 -20.51 -40.67 -12.36
N ARG A 448 -19.51 -40.21 -13.13
CA ARG A 448 -18.72 -41.08 -14.03
C ARG A 448 -17.95 -42.16 -13.26
N LEU A 449 -17.41 -41.81 -12.09
CA LEU A 449 -16.73 -42.76 -11.22
C LEU A 449 -17.69 -43.84 -10.70
N ALA A 450 -18.89 -43.48 -10.26
CA ALA A 450 -19.90 -44.45 -9.81
C ALA A 450 -20.38 -45.34 -10.96
N LEU A 451 -20.65 -44.80 -12.15
CA LEU A 451 -21.02 -45.58 -13.33
C LEU A 451 -19.94 -46.57 -13.77
N ALA A 452 -18.66 -46.26 -13.50
CA ALA A 452 -17.54 -47.15 -13.83
C ALA A 452 -17.29 -48.24 -12.78
N ASN A 453 -17.74 -48.06 -11.53
CA ASN A 453 -17.35 -48.92 -10.40
C ASN A 453 -18.52 -49.55 -9.63
N CYS A 454 -19.76 -49.10 -9.82
CA CYS A 454 -20.96 -49.59 -9.15
C CYS A 454 -21.90 -50.27 -10.15
N THR A 455 -22.77 -51.16 -9.68
CA THR A 455 -23.83 -51.72 -10.55
C THR A 455 -24.89 -50.66 -10.84
N PRO A 456 -25.68 -50.80 -11.92
CA PRO A 456 -26.77 -49.86 -12.22
C PRO A 456 -27.75 -49.67 -11.05
N GLU A 457 -28.01 -50.73 -10.27
CA GLU A 457 -28.87 -50.67 -9.08
C GLU A 457 -28.24 -49.81 -7.97
N GLU A 458 -26.93 -49.90 -7.78
CA GLU A 458 -26.19 -49.13 -6.76
C GLU A 458 -26.07 -47.65 -7.14
N VAL A 459 -25.90 -47.35 -8.43
CA VAL A 459 -25.94 -45.97 -8.93
C VAL A 459 -27.33 -45.38 -8.71
N GLN A 460 -28.38 -46.17 -8.94
CA GLN A 460 -29.75 -45.75 -8.70
C GLN A 460 -30.03 -45.50 -7.20
N GLU A 461 -29.50 -46.33 -6.30
CA GLU A 461 -29.55 -46.09 -4.84
C GLU A 461 -28.89 -44.75 -4.46
N LEU A 462 -27.69 -44.46 -5.00
CA LEU A 462 -26.98 -43.20 -4.76
C LEU A 462 -27.73 -41.97 -5.30
N GLU A 463 -28.39 -42.09 -6.46
CA GLU A 463 -29.20 -41.02 -7.02
C GLU A 463 -30.48 -40.77 -6.22
N THR A 464 -31.12 -41.81 -5.67
CA THR A 464 -32.31 -41.64 -4.82
C THR A 464 -32.01 -40.92 -3.50
N ALA A 465 -30.78 -40.97 -2.99
CA ALA A 465 -30.36 -40.24 -1.80
C ALA A 465 -30.38 -38.70 -1.98
N ILE A 466 -30.35 -38.21 -3.22
CA ILE A 466 -30.48 -36.78 -3.56
C ILE A 466 -31.93 -36.33 -3.39
N GLY A 467 -32.90 -37.20 -3.72
CA GLY A 467 -34.33 -36.89 -3.68
C GLY A 467 -34.92 -36.81 -2.28
N ALA A 468 -34.47 -37.68 -1.36
CA ALA A 468 -35.02 -37.74 0.00
C ALA A 468 -34.68 -36.52 0.87
N ASN A 469 -33.50 -35.91 0.68
CA ASN A 469 -33.08 -34.74 1.47
C ASN A 469 -33.76 -33.43 1.05
N HIS A 470 -34.42 -33.40 -0.10
CA HIS A 470 -35.09 -32.20 -0.61
C HIS A 470 -36.51 -32.01 -0.04
N GLU A 471 -37.17 -33.07 0.45
CA GLU A 471 -38.50 -32.99 1.07
C GLU A 471 -38.45 -32.55 2.54
N ASP A 472 -37.39 -32.88 3.28
CA ASP A 472 -37.24 -32.51 4.71
C ASP A 472 -36.81 -31.03 4.93
N LEU A 473 -36.47 -30.29 3.88
CA LEU A 473 -36.11 -28.87 3.93
C LEU A 473 -37.27 -27.91 3.57
N LEU A 474 -38.47 -28.44 3.30
CA LEU A 474 -39.67 -27.66 2.95
C LEU A 474 -40.81 -27.76 3.97
N LEU A 475 -40.54 -28.22 5.20
CA LEU A 475 -41.48 -28.23 6.33
C LEU A 475 -41.07 -27.26 7.45
#